data_AF-A0A7S2YCL8-F1
#
_entry.id   AF-A0A7S2YCL8-F1
#
_cell.length_a   1.000
_cell.length_b   1.000
_cell.length_c   1.000
_cell.angle_alpha   90.00
_cell.angle_beta   90.00
_cell.angle_gamma   90.00
#
_symmetry.space_group_name_H-M   'P 1'
#
loop_
_entity.id
_entity.type
_entity.pdbx_description
1 polymer ?
#
loop_
_entity_poly.entity_id
_entity_poly.type
_entity_poly.pdbx_seq_one_letter_code
_entity_poly.pdbx_strand_id
1 'polypeptide(L)'
;IMSPLDTIIEKGKQHTNDTKANAPTSRDEVRQWWQTRREIDDSLRDLLVSVEETIFSVPCVKKVFFGDHIEVPCVDLSSKFAALSIEEDGSGRNQSIERSSKEDLEILRTLKVVELKERLIEMGMAQKDLRKLKKAELVEILIGKLAEQRGNEANELDPAESSATILILDEHLQRFPFESMPSFEAKDISRIPSLSFALAKLFEADGDESLFSINPDRTSYVLDPECNLPATRTRICDTFSSMSTFQESMW
;
A
#
# COMPACT_ATOMS: atom_id res chain seq x y z
N ILE A 1 23.23 -3.95 2.01
CA ILE A 1 21.99 -4.52 1.43
C ILE A 1 22.22 -5.00 -0.01
N MET A 2 22.64 -4.12 -0.94
CA MET A 2 22.77 -4.50 -2.35
C MET A 2 23.85 -5.54 -2.64
N SER A 3 25.05 -5.45 -2.04
CA SER A 3 26.12 -6.44 -2.29
C SER A 3 25.75 -7.89 -1.87
N PRO A 4 25.14 -8.12 -0.69
CA PRO A 4 24.58 -9.44 -0.35
C PRO A 4 23.52 -9.92 -1.34
N LEU A 5 22.59 -9.04 -1.74
CA LEU A 5 21.55 -9.38 -2.72
C LEU A 5 22.16 -9.79 -4.06
N ASP A 6 23.16 -9.04 -4.54
CA ASP A 6 23.85 -9.32 -5.81
C ASP A 6 24.49 -10.71 -5.81
N THR A 7 25.09 -11.09 -4.68
CA THR A 7 25.69 -12.41 -4.50
C THR A 7 24.63 -13.52 -4.57
N ILE A 8 23.47 -13.31 -3.94
CA ILE A 8 22.37 -14.28 -3.95
C ILE A 8 21.78 -14.42 -5.36
N ILE A 9 21.51 -13.28 -6.02
CA ILE A 9 20.98 -13.26 -7.39
C ILE A 9 21.94 -13.96 -8.35
N GLU A 10 23.24 -13.67 -8.26
CA GLU A 10 24.23 -14.27 -9.15
C GLU A 10 24.35 -15.77 -8.93
N LYS A 11 24.36 -16.23 -7.67
CA LYS A 11 24.30 -17.67 -7.36
C LYS A 11 23.04 -18.34 -7.93
N GLY A 12 21.87 -17.70 -7.80
CA GLY A 12 20.61 -18.21 -8.35
C GLY A 12 20.61 -18.29 -9.88
N LYS A 13 21.20 -17.29 -10.56
CA LYS A 13 21.38 -17.27 -12.01
C LYS A 13 22.30 -18.39 -12.48
N GLN A 14 23.48 -18.50 -11.86
CA GLN A 14 24.45 -19.55 -12.17
C GLN A 14 23.82 -20.93 -12.00
N HIS A 15 23.17 -21.17 -10.85
CA HIS A 15 22.50 -22.44 -10.59
C HIS A 15 21.41 -22.77 -11.62
N THR A 16 20.66 -21.77 -12.10
CA THR A 16 19.65 -21.96 -13.16
C THR A 16 20.28 -22.23 -14.53
N ASN A 17 21.36 -21.53 -14.87
CA ASN A 17 22.08 -21.74 -16.13
C ASN A 17 22.78 -23.10 -16.17
N ASP A 18 23.39 -23.50 -15.06
CA ASP A 18 24.02 -24.82 -14.90
C ASP A 18 23.00 -25.93 -15.06
N THR A 19 21.77 -25.73 -14.58
CA THR A 19 20.67 -26.70 -14.77
C THR A 19 20.31 -26.85 -16.26
N LYS A 20 20.33 -25.76 -17.02
CA LYS A 20 20.07 -25.81 -18.48
C LYS A 20 21.19 -26.53 -19.23
N ALA A 21 22.44 -26.36 -18.80
CA ALA A 21 23.60 -26.99 -19.44
C ALA A 21 23.79 -28.46 -19.01
N ASN A 22 23.59 -28.75 -17.73
CA ASN A 22 23.87 -30.03 -17.07
C ASN A 22 22.72 -30.37 -16.11
N ALA A 23 21.61 -30.85 -16.66
CA ALA A 23 20.47 -31.25 -15.85
C ALA A 23 20.83 -32.42 -14.92
N PRO A 24 20.43 -32.39 -13.63
CA PRO A 24 20.70 -33.49 -12.70
C PRO A 24 20.01 -34.76 -13.18
N THR A 25 20.77 -35.85 -13.26
CA THR A 25 20.30 -37.14 -13.80
C THR A 25 20.12 -38.20 -12.72
N SER A 26 20.93 -38.15 -11.67
CA SER A 26 20.85 -39.08 -10.54
C SER A 26 19.97 -38.54 -9.42
N ARG A 27 19.37 -39.44 -8.63
CA ARG A 27 18.55 -39.06 -7.47
C ARG A 27 19.32 -38.19 -6.46
N ASP A 28 20.61 -38.48 -6.28
CA ASP A 28 21.46 -37.76 -5.34
C ASP A 28 21.81 -36.36 -5.89
N GLU A 29 22.06 -36.23 -7.20
CA GLU A 29 22.21 -34.92 -7.86
C GLU A 29 20.93 -34.08 -7.75
N VAL A 30 19.76 -34.68 -7.97
CA VAL A 30 18.47 -33.98 -7.83
C VAL A 30 18.27 -33.50 -6.38
N ARG A 31 18.66 -34.32 -5.40
CA ARG A 31 18.58 -33.95 -3.98
C ARG A 31 19.51 -32.78 -3.66
N GLN A 32 20.75 -32.82 -4.14
CA GLN A 32 21.73 -31.74 -3.96
C GLN A 32 21.25 -30.46 -4.63
N TRP A 33 20.71 -30.57 -5.85
CA TRP A 33 20.13 -29.45 -6.58
C TRP A 33 19.03 -28.74 -5.78
N TRP A 34 18.07 -29.49 -5.23
CA TRP A 34 17.00 -28.93 -4.38
C TRP A 34 17.54 -28.38 -3.06
N GLN A 35 18.59 -28.96 -2.52
CA GLN A 35 19.24 -28.44 -1.32
C GLN A 35 19.87 -27.07 -1.59
N THR A 36 20.65 -26.92 -2.67
CA THR A 36 21.25 -25.63 -3.05
C THR A 36 20.19 -24.56 -3.31
N ARG A 37 19.07 -24.89 -3.97
CA ARG A 37 17.98 -23.92 -4.17
C ARG A 37 17.37 -23.46 -2.85
N ARG A 38 17.17 -24.37 -1.90
CA ARG A 38 16.68 -24.03 -0.56
C ARG A 38 17.65 -23.13 0.20
N GLU A 39 18.95 -23.40 0.12
CA GLU A 39 19.96 -22.55 0.76
C GLU A 39 19.98 -21.13 0.17
N ILE A 40 19.76 -20.99 -1.15
CA ILE A 40 19.64 -19.67 -1.82
C ILE A 40 18.37 -18.95 -1.34
N ASP A 41 17.24 -19.66 -1.26
CA ASP A 41 15.96 -19.13 -0.79
C ASP A 41 16.03 -18.69 0.68
N ASP A 42 16.60 -19.53 1.54
CA ASP A 42 16.85 -19.24 2.95
C ASP A 42 17.75 -18.00 3.10
N SER A 43 18.80 -17.89 2.29
CA SER A 43 19.69 -16.71 2.30
C SER A 43 18.96 -15.42 1.89
N LEU A 44 18.03 -15.51 0.93
CA LEU A 44 17.23 -14.35 0.52
C LEU A 44 16.25 -13.95 1.63
N ARG A 45 15.57 -14.93 2.23
CA ARG A 45 14.66 -14.70 3.36
C ARG A 45 15.39 -14.03 4.53
N ASP A 46 16.55 -14.55 4.91
CA ASP A 46 17.34 -13.99 6.01
C ASP A 46 17.80 -12.56 5.71
N LEU A 47 18.17 -12.27 4.45
CA LEU A 47 18.48 -10.92 4.01
C LEU A 47 17.26 -9.98 4.12
N LEU A 48 16.08 -10.43 3.70
CA LEU A 48 14.85 -9.62 3.77
C LEU A 48 14.48 -9.29 5.22
N VAL A 49 14.55 -10.27 6.11
CA VAL A 49 14.32 -10.08 7.55
C VAL A 49 15.35 -9.11 8.13
N SER A 50 16.64 -9.30 7.83
CA SER A 50 17.69 -8.41 8.32
C SER A 50 17.50 -6.96 7.85
N VAL A 51 17.06 -6.75 6.61
CA VAL A 51 16.77 -5.41 6.07
C VAL A 51 15.58 -4.79 6.78
N GLU A 52 14.52 -5.57 7.01
CA GLU A 52 13.36 -5.11 7.78
C GLU A 52 13.77 -4.67 9.18
N GLU A 53 14.54 -5.51 9.88
CA GLU A 53 15.01 -5.22 11.22
C GLU A 53 15.99 -4.05 11.28
N THR A 54 16.74 -3.77 10.22
CA THR A 54 17.73 -2.69 10.24
C THR A 54 17.12 -1.34 9.81
N ILE A 55 16.35 -1.33 8.73
CA ILE A 55 15.81 -0.10 8.14
C ILE A 55 14.43 0.21 8.70
N PHE A 56 13.58 -0.81 8.79
CA PHE A 56 12.18 -0.64 9.15
C PHE A 56 11.94 -0.84 10.64
N SER A 57 12.90 -1.24 11.48
CA SER A 57 12.69 -1.29 12.94
C SER A 57 12.39 0.06 13.59
N VAL A 58 12.70 1.17 12.92
CA VAL A 58 12.44 2.48 13.49
C VAL A 58 10.93 2.71 13.55
N PRO A 59 10.34 2.99 14.73
CA PRO A 59 8.90 3.09 14.89
C PRO A 59 8.24 4.12 13.96
N CYS A 60 8.93 5.21 13.62
CA CYS A 60 8.41 6.19 12.67
C CYS A 60 8.33 5.65 11.23
N VAL A 61 9.27 4.80 10.81
CA VAL A 61 9.26 4.17 9.48
C VAL A 61 8.20 3.09 9.44
N LYS A 62 8.10 2.23 10.48
CA LYS A 62 7.00 1.26 10.56
C LYS A 62 5.65 1.95 10.50
N LYS A 63 5.52 3.09 11.17
CA LYS A 63 4.28 3.83 11.20
C LYS A 63 3.88 4.39 9.84
N VAL A 64 4.83 4.93 9.07
CA VAL A 64 4.57 5.49 7.73
C VAL A 64 4.19 4.40 6.73
N PHE A 65 4.86 3.24 6.77
CA PHE A 65 4.63 2.16 5.80
C PHE A 65 3.56 1.15 6.24
N PHE A 66 3.42 0.93 7.55
CA PHE A 66 2.59 -0.15 8.08
C PHE A 66 1.32 0.32 8.76
N GLY A 67 1.20 1.61 9.09
CA GLY A 67 -0.08 2.18 9.51
C GLY A 67 -0.63 1.62 10.82
N ASP A 68 0.23 1.17 11.74
CA ASP A 68 -0.22 0.95 13.12
C ASP A 68 -0.86 2.25 13.60
N HIS A 69 -2.19 2.25 13.74
CA HIS A 69 -3.03 3.38 14.12
C HIS A 69 -2.65 3.89 15.51
N ILE A 70 -1.57 4.65 15.56
CA ILE A 70 -1.23 5.53 16.67
C ILE A 70 -1.14 6.90 16.04
N GLU A 71 -1.75 7.92 16.61
CA GLU A 71 -1.73 9.27 16.07
C GLU A 71 -0.31 9.86 16.17
N VAL A 72 0.40 10.06 15.05
CA VAL A 72 1.55 10.99 14.96
C VAL A 72 1.32 11.87 13.73
N PRO A 73 1.68 13.16 13.79
CA PRO A 73 1.26 14.15 12.81
C PRO A 73 2.03 13.90 11.51
N CYS A 74 1.38 13.30 10.53
CA CYS A 74 1.78 13.48 9.14
C CYS A 74 1.36 14.89 8.75
N VAL A 75 2.27 15.69 8.21
CA VAL A 75 1.92 17.00 7.65
C VAL A 75 1.04 16.72 6.44
N ASP A 76 -0.25 17.00 6.56
CA ASP A 76 -1.16 16.87 5.44
C ASP A 76 -0.73 17.84 4.33
N LEU A 77 -0.07 17.28 3.32
CA LEU A 77 0.31 18.01 2.12
C LEU A 77 -0.93 18.36 1.29
N SER A 78 -2.03 17.63 1.45
CA SER A 78 -3.29 17.88 0.74
C SER A 78 -3.81 19.28 1.04
N SER A 79 -3.80 19.70 2.31
CA SER A 79 -4.13 21.08 2.72
C SER A 79 -3.21 22.14 2.08
N LYS A 80 -1.92 21.83 1.88
CA LYS A 80 -0.97 22.77 1.25
C LYS A 80 -1.16 22.83 -0.27
N PHE A 81 -1.50 21.72 -0.93
CA PHE A 81 -1.81 21.69 -2.36
C PHE A 81 -3.21 22.26 -2.67
N ALA A 82 -4.19 22.05 -1.79
CA ALA A 82 -5.51 22.66 -1.86
C ALA A 82 -5.43 24.19 -1.76
N ALA A 83 -4.54 24.72 -0.91
CA ALA A 83 -4.30 26.17 -0.82
C ALA A 83 -3.67 26.78 -2.09
N LEU A 84 -3.05 25.96 -2.95
CA LEU A 84 -2.51 26.40 -4.25
C LEU A 84 -3.52 26.27 -5.39
N SER A 85 -4.64 25.58 -5.16
CA SER A 85 -5.75 25.47 -6.11
C SER A 85 -6.69 26.66 -5.91
N ILE A 86 -6.25 27.85 -6.32
CA ILE A 86 -7.09 29.05 -6.34
C ILE A 86 -7.75 29.16 -7.72
N GLU A 87 -9.07 28.99 -7.69
CA GLU A 87 -10.11 29.51 -8.59
C GLU A 87 -10.22 28.94 -10.01
N GLU A 88 -11.09 27.93 -10.17
CA GLU A 88 -12.18 28.01 -11.16
C GLU A 88 -13.51 27.54 -10.51
N ASP A 89 -14.60 28.16 -10.97
CA ASP A 89 -15.90 28.34 -10.33
C ASP A 89 -16.65 27.10 -9.79
N GLY A 90 -17.28 27.31 -8.62
CA GLY A 90 -18.75 27.32 -8.57
C GLY A 90 -19.51 26.00 -8.40
N SER A 91 -19.32 25.27 -7.30
CA SER A 91 -20.41 24.49 -6.67
C SER A 91 -20.01 24.05 -5.26
N GLY A 92 -20.66 24.63 -4.26
CA GLY A 92 -20.40 24.32 -2.86
C GLY A 92 -20.96 22.95 -2.44
N ARG A 93 -20.14 22.18 -1.72
CA ARG A 93 -20.52 21.47 -0.49
C ARG A 93 -19.29 20.76 0.10
N ASN A 94 -19.28 20.70 1.44
CA ASN A 94 -18.36 19.96 2.30
C ASN A 94 -17.06 20.70 2.67
N GLN A 95 -17.20 21.88 3.27
CA GLN A 95 -16.25 22.31 4.29
C GLN A 95 -16.65 21.71 5.62
N SER A 96 -15.76 20.92 6.19
CA SER A 96 -15.50 20.68 7.61
C SER A 96 -15.27 19.19 7.79
N ILE A 97 -14.01 18.78 7.90
CA ILE A 97 -13.52 17.70 8.78
C ILE A 97 -11.98 17.69 8.57
N GLU A 98 -11.27 17.45 9.66
CA GLU A 98 -9.79 17.41 9.79
C GLU A 98 -9.08 18.76 10.03
N ARG A 99 -9.31 19.32 11.22
CA ARG A 99 -8.32 20.18 11.89
C ARG A 99 -7.61 19.37 13.00
N SER A 100 -6.37 19.78 13.27
CA SER A 100 -5.23 19.00 13.75
C SER A 100 -5.17 18.82 15.28
N SER A 101 -4.97 17.57 15.73
CA SER A 101 -5.16 17.07 17.10
C SER A 101 -4.08 17.42 18.15
N LYS A 102 -3.40 18.57 18.06
CA LYS A 102 -2.62 19.11 19.21
C LYS A 102 -2.78 20.61 19.40
N GLU A 103 -2.81 21.36 18.31
CA GLU A 103 -3.17 22.78 18.35
C GLU A 103 -4.63 22.96 18.80
N ASP A 104 -5.53 22.05 18.41
CA ASP A 104 -6.92 22.08 18.83
C ASP A 104 -7.09 21.89 20.34
N LEU A 105 -6.28 21.06 21.02
CA LEU A 105 -6.37 20.87 22.47
C LEU A 105 -5.98 22.13 23.26
N GLU A 106 -4.99 22.87 22.75
CA GLU A 106 -4.54 24.14 23.32
C GLU A 106 -5.59 25.25 23.05
N ILE A 107 -6.11 25.31 21.83
CA ILE A 107 -7.17 26.25 21.42
C ILE A 107 -8.45 26.00 22.24
N LEU A 108 -8.84 24.73 22.45
CA LEU A 108 -9.99 24.35 23.28
C LEU A 108 -9.87 24.84 24.73
N ARG A 109 -8.64 24.89 25.28
CA ARG A 109 -8.38 25.48 26.62
C ARG A 109 -8.53 27.00 26.62
N THR A 110 -8.29 27.67 25.49
CA THR A 110 -8.42 29.13 25.35
C THR A 110 -9.86 29.61 25.10
N LEU A 111 -10.76 28.75 24.62
CA LEU A 111 -12.16 29.09 24.34
C LEU A 111 -12.93 29.60 25.57
N LYS A 112 -13.93 30.46 25.34
CA LYS A 112 -14.82 30.97 26.38
C LYS A 112 -15.83 29.91 26.80
N VAL A 113 -16.33 30.01 28.03
CA VAL A 113 -17.33 29.08 28.60
C VAL A 113 -18.62 29.05 27.77
N VAL A 114 -18.94 30.14 27.08
CA VAL A 114 -20.11 30.24 26.20
C VAL A 114 -19.92 29.37 24.95
N GLU A 115 -18.79 29.52 24.26
CA GLU A 115 -18.42 28.75 23.06
C GLU A 115 -18.31 27.24 23.35
N LEU A 116 -17.75 26.87 24.51
CA LEU A 116 -17.69 25.46 24.95
C LEU A 116 -19.08 24.85 25.16
N LYS A 117 -20.03 25.63 25.68
CA LYS A 117 -21.40 25.16 25.90
C LYS A 117 -22.17 25.04 24.59
N GLU A 118 -21.99 25.98 23.66
CA GLU A 118 -22.60 25.92 22.32
C GLU A 118 -22.17 24.65 21.58
N ARG A 119 -20.87 24.37 21.54
CA ARG A 119 -20.34 23.14 20.91
C ARG A 119 -20.86 21.86 21.55
N LEU A 120 -20.97 21.80 22.88
CA LEU A 120 -21.52 20.62 23.57
C LEU A 120 -23.03 20.45 23.31
N ILE A 121 -23.78 21.54 23.13
CA ILE A 121 -25.19 21.51 22.75
C ILE A 121 -25.35 21.01 21.31
N GLU A 122 -24.49 21.46 20.39
CA GLU A 122 -24.44 20.95 19.00
C GLU A 122 -24.15 19.44 18.97
N MET A 123 -23.31 18.95 19.88
CA MET A 123 -23.04 17.52 20.08
C MET A 123 -24.12 16.80 20.93
N GLY A 124 -25.29 17.40 21.12
CA GLY A 124 -26.48 16.75 21.70
C GLY A 124 -26.58 16.75 23.23
N MET A 125 -25.79 17.56 23.96
CA MET A 125 -25.96 17.68 25.41
C MET A 125 -27.07 18.65 25.80
N ALA A 126 -27.86 18.28 26.82
CA ALA A 126 -28.91 19.15 27.32
C ALA A 126 -28.34 20.35 28.08
N GLN A 127 -28.82 21.56 27.77
CA GLN A 127 -28.39 22.81 28.39
C GLN A 127 -28.56 22.83 29.93
N LYS A 128 -29.42 21.97 30.49
CA LYS A 128 -29.61 21.82 31.95
C LYS A 128 -28.38 21.22 32.64
N ASP A 129 -27.67 20.31 31.98
CA ASP A 129 -26.53 19.60 32.55
C ASP A 129 -25.26 20.44 32.48
N LEU A 130 -25.17 21.30 31.46
CA LEU A 130 -24.04 22.22 31.24
C LEU A 130 -24.03 23.44 32.19
N ARG A 131 -25.12 23.69 32.94
CA ARG A 131 -25.24 24.87 33.82
C ARG A 131 -24.39 24.77 35.08
N LYS A 132 -24.12 23.56 35.58
CA LYS A 132 -23.40 23.33 36.84
C LYS A 132 -21.90 23.05 36.66
N LEU A 133 -21.45 22.86 35.42
CA LEU A 133 -20.09 22.44 35.11
C LEU A 133 -19.12 23.62 35.05
N LYS A 134 -17.91 23.39 35.56
CA LYS A 134 -16.79 24.32 35.48
C LYS A 134 -16.15 24.27 34.09
N LYS A 135 -15.40 25.31 33.72
CA LYS A 135 -14.73 25.40 32.41
C LYS A 135 -13.85 24.16 32.12
N ALA A 136 -13.11 23.67 33.11
CA ALA A 136 -12.25 22.50 32.96
C ALA A 136 -13.05 21.22 32.63
N GLU A 137 -14.17 21.01 33.32
CA GLU A 137 -15.05 19.85 33.11
C GLU A 137 -15.71 19.88 31.72
N LEU A 138 -16.10 21.08 31.23
CA LEU A 138 -16.63 21.25 29.87
C LEU A 138 -15.58 20.91 28.80
N VAL A 139 -14.31 21.28 29.03
CA VAL A 139 -13.21 20.96 28.12
C VAL A 139 -12.94 19.45 28.10
N GLU A 140 -12.91 18.79 29.26
CA GLU A 140 -12.70 17.33 29.34
C GLU A 140 -13.81 16.54 28.65
N ILE A 141 -15.08 16.92 28.87
CA ILE A 141 -16.22 16.28 28.22
C ILE A 141 -16.18 16.47 26.71
N LEU A 142 -15.80 17.66 26.23
CA LEU A 142 -15.69 17.94 24.81
C LEU A 142 -14.57 17.12 24.14
N ILE A 143 -13.42 16.98 24.82
CA ILE A 143 -12.33 16.11 24.36
C ILE A 143 -12.80 14.65 24.30
N GLY A 144 -13.50 14.17 25.34
CA GLY A 144 -14.06 12.82 25.38
C GLY A 144 -15.03 12.55 24.23
N LYS A 145 -15.97 13.47 23.97
CA LYS A 145 -16.93 13.33 22.86
C LYS A 145 -16.29 13.37 21.47
N LEU A 146 -15.26 14.20 21.28
CA LEU A 146 -14.52 14.23 20.02
C LEU A 146 -13.75 12.93 19.78
N ALA A 147 -13.20 12.33 20.85
CA ALA A 147 -12.57 11.02 20.78
C ALA A 147 -13.58 9.90 20.50
N GLU A 148 -14.78 9.97 21.08
CA GLU A 148 -15.88 9.02 20.82
C GLU A 148 -16.40 9.12 19.37
N GLN A 149 -16.54 10.33 18.82
CA GLN A 149 -16.91 10.51 17.41
C GLN A 149 -15.87 9.92 16.46
N ARG A 150 -14.58 10.18 16.70
CA ARG A 150 -13.48 9.62 15.91
C ARG A 150 -13.37 8.09 16.05
N GLY A 151 -13.66 7.55 17.23
CA GLY A 151 -13.71 6.10 17.47
C GLY A 151 -14.90 5.41 16.80
N ASN A 152 -16.02 6.10 16.65
CA ASN A 152 -17.18 5.58 15.92
C ASN A 152 -16.99 5.67 14.40
N GLU A 153 -16.33 6.72 13.88
CA GLU A 153 -15.94 6.80 12.46
C GLU A 153 -14.96 5.67 12.06
N ALA A 154 -14.03 5.30 12.96
CA ALA A 154 -13.14 4.17 12.74
C ALA A 154 -13.84 2.78 12.76
N ASN A 155 -15.01 2.69 13.39
CA ASN A 155 -15.84 1.47 13.41
C ASN A 155 -16.90 1.45 12.30
N GLU A 156 -17.13 2.57 11.61
CA GLU A 156 -18.03 2.69 10.45
C GLU A 156 -17.28 2.76 9.11
N LEU A 157 -15.96 2.60 9.10
CA LEU A 157 -15.23 2.30 7.87
C LEU A 157 -15.52 0.85 7.49
N ASP A 158 -16.27 0.67 6.41
CA ASP A 158 -16.50 -0.62 5.77
C ASP A 158 -15.19 -1.43 5.71
N PRO A 159 -15.19 -2.74 5.98
CA PRO A 159 -14.01 -3.61 5.83
C PRO A 159 -13.51 -3.76 4.37
N ALA A 160 -13.92 -2.86 3.47
CA ALA A 160 -13.66 -2.86 2.04
C ALA A 160 -12.68 -1.76 1.57
N GLU A 161 -12.12 -0.93 2.46
CA GLU A 161 -10.98 -0.08 2.06
C GLU A 161 -9.69 -0.92 1.98
N SER A 162 -9.53 -1.64 0.87
CA SER A 162 -8.25 -2.21 0.46
C SER A 162 -7.27 -1.07 0.19
N SER A 163 -6.45 -0.72 1.17
CA SER A 163 -5.41 0.31 1.01
C SER A 163 -4.24 -0.25 0.19
N ALA A 164 -4.22 0.05 -1.11
CA ALA A 164 -3.10 -0.28 -1.98
C ALA A 164 -1.93 0.68 -1.75
N THR A 165 -0.72 0.14 -1.61
CA THR A 165 0.52 0.91 -1.45
C THR A 165 1.29 0.95 -2.76
N ILE A 166 1.67 2.15 -3.20
CA ILE A 166 2.45 2.33 -4.42
C ILE A 166 3.88 2.74 -4.06
N LEU A 167 4.86 1.94 -4.50
CA LEU A 167 6.28 2.19 -4.31
C LEU A 167 6.87 2.92 -5.52
N ILE A 168 7.42 4.10 -5.28
CA ILE A 168 8.25 4.84 -6.24
C ILE A 168 9.70 4.69 -5.79
N LEU A 169 10.45 3.84 -6.47
CA LEU A 169 11.79 3.43 -6.06
C LEU A 169 12.86 4.11 -6.92
N ASP A 170 13.94 4.50 -6.27
CA ASP A 170 15.19 4.88 -6.94
C ASP A 170 15.75 3.72 -7.78
N GLU A 171 16.50 4.05 -8.84
CA GLU A 171 17.08 3.08 -9.78
C GLU A 171 17.87 1.95 -9.10
N HIS A 172 18.60 2.28 -8.03
CA HIS A 172 19.44 1.31 -7.32
C HIS A 172 18.64 0.39 -6.39
N LEU A 173 17.39 0.75 -6.08
CA LEU A 173 16.51 0.01 -5.18
C LEU A 173 15.53 -0.90 -5.93
N GLN A 174 15.35 -0.71 -7.24
CA GLN A 174 14.44 -1.52 -8.05
C GLN A 174 14.78 -3.03 -8.05
N ARG A 175 16.03 -3.39 -7.79
CA ARG A 175 16.44 -4.81 -7.75
C ARG A 175 16.02 -5.51 -6.45
N PHE A 176 15.78 -4.76 -5.38
CA PHE A 176 15.43 -5.33 -4.08
C PHE A 176 13.95 -5.69 -4.03
N PRO A 177 13.57 -6.91 -3.61
CA PRO A 177 12.17 -7.35 -3.61
C PRO A 177 11.44 -6.89 -2.33
N PHE A 178 11.15 -5.60 -2.23
CA PHE A 178 10.44 -5.04 -1.06
C PHE A 178 9.11 -5.75 -0.80
N GLU A 179 8.36 -6.11 -1.85
CA GLU A 179 7.06 -6.80 -1.75
C GLU A 179 7.13 -8.13 -0.99
N SER A 180 8.30 -8.77 -0.95
CA SER A 180 8.52 -10.05 -0.27
C SER A 180 8.98 -9.90 1.18
N MET A 181 9.04 -8.68 1.72
CA MET A 181 9.37 -8.47 3.12
C MET A 181 8.20 -8.91 4.02
N PRO A 182 8.45 -9.48 5.21
CA PRO A 182 7.41 -9.90 6.15
C PRO A 182 6.33 -8.85 6.43
N SER A 183 6.70 -7.59 6.63
CA SER A 183 5.72 -6.52 6.88
C SER A 183 4.87 -6.12 5.66
N PHE A 184 5.18 -6.65 4.47
CA PHE A 184 4.53 -6.37 3.20
C PHE A 184 3.76 -7.55 2.61
N GLU A 185 3.92 -8.77 3.13
CA GLU A 185 3.37 -10.02 2.57
C GLU A 185 1.83 -10.03 2.46
N ALA A 186 1.13 -9.32 3.34
CA ALA A 186 -0.34 -9.26 3.38
C ALA A 186 -0.93 -7.97 2.77
N LYS A 187 -0.13 -7.18 2.05
CA LYS A 187 -0.55 -5.87 1.50
C LYS A 187 -0.54 -5.84 -0.01
N ASP A 188 -1.49 -5.11 -0.58
CA ASP A 188 -1.50 -4.83 -2.02
C ASP A 188 -0.42 -3.80 -2.33
N ILE A 189 0.66 -4.25 -2.96
CA ILE A 189 1.82 -3.41 -3.28
C ILE A 189 2.08 -3.45 -4.78
N SER A 190 2.25 -2.25 -5.36
CA SER A 190 2.64 -2.10 -6.75
C SER A 190 3.80 -1.11 -6.88
N ARG A 191 4.55 -1.21 -7.98
CA ARG A 191 5.61 -0.26 -8.32
C ARG A 191 5.20 0.60 -9.48
N ILE A 192 5.56 1.88 -9.41
CA ILE A 192 5.48 2.80 -10.54
C ILE A 192 6.81 3.53 -10.72
N PRO A 193 7.15 3.97 -11.94
CA PRO A 193 8.42 4.61 -12.20
C PRO A 193 8.54 6.02 -11.62
N SER A 194 7.43 6.77 -11.55
CA SER A 194 7.43 8.15 -11.05
C SER A 194 6.01 8.61 -10.67
N LEU A 195 5.94 9.68 -9.89
CA LEU A 195 4.66 10.30 -9.55
C LEU A 195 3.92 10.84 -10.78
N SER A 196 4.65 11.45 -11.73
CA SER A 196 4.06 11.95 -12.99
C SER A 196 3.38 10.84 -13.79
N PHE A 197 3.96 9.62 -13.79
CA PHE A 197 3.33 8.46 -14.41
C PHE A 197 2.03 8.06 -13.71
N ALA A 198 2.02 8.02 -12.37
CA ALA A 198 0.80 7.77 -11.60
C ALA A 198 -0.30 8.78 -11.93
N LEU A 199 0.04 10.08 -11.86
CA LEU A 199 -0.92 11.15 -12.11
C LEU A 199 -1.46 11.07 -13.54
N ALA A 200 -0.61 10.83 -14.55
CA ALA A 200 -1.06 10.65 -15.93
C ALA A 200 -2.07 9.49 -16.05
N LYS A 201 -1.80 8.36 -15.39
CA LYS A 201 -2.72 7.20 -15.40
C LYS A 201 -4.02 7.46 -14.66
N LEU A 202 -3.98 8.22 -13.57
CA LEU A 202 -5.17 8.63 -12.84
C LEU A 202 -6.03 9.61 -13.67
N PHE A 203 -5.41 10.57 -14.36
CA PHE A 203 -6.14 11.48 -15.24
C PHE A 203 -6.71 10.78 -16.48
N GLU A 204 -6.03 9.76 -17.01
CA GLU A 204 -6.59 8.91 -18.07
C GLU A 204 -7.81 8.12 -17.57
N ALA A 205 -7.79 7.68 -16.31
CA ALA A 205 -8.86 6.92 -15.69
C ALA A 205 -10.04 7.77 -15.18
N ASP A 206 -9.82 9.07 -14.94
CA ASP A 206 -10.85 10.00 -14.50
C ASP A 206 -11.91 10.19 -15.60
N GLY A 207 -12.98 9.38 -15.52
CA GLY A 207 -14.08 9.34 -16.49
C GLY A 207 -14.26 8.03 -17.24
N ASP A 208 -13.35 7.05 -17.11
CA ASP A 208 -13.45 5.75 -17.79
C ASP A 208 -13.01 4.56 -16.90
N GLU A 209 -13.96 4.06 -16.10
CA GLU A 209 -13.84 2.81 -15.32
C GLU A 209 -13.44 1.59 -16.18
N SER A 210 -13.61 1.66 -17.51
CA SER A 210 -13.26 0.55 -18.39
C SER A 210 -11.75 0.35 -18.56
N LEU A 211 -10.90 1.34 -18.21
CA LEU A 211 -9.44 1.21 -18.31
C LEU A 211 -8.86 0.09 -17.44
N PHE A 212 -9.52 -0.23 -16.33
CA PHE A 212 -9.12 -1.33 -15.45
C PHE A 212 -9.90 -2.62 -15.72
N SER A 213 -10.84 -2.60 -16.67
CA SER A 213 -11.62 -3.77 -17.09
C SER A 213 -10.92 -4.50 -18.24
N ILE A 214 -10.86 -5.83 -18.15
CA ILE A 214 -10.23 -6.66 -19.18
C ILE A 214 -11.27 -7.05 -20.23
N ASN A 215 -11.04 -6.70 -21.49
CA ASN A 215 -11.85 -7.19 -22.61
C ASN A 215 -11.22 -8.48 -23.20
N PRO A 216 -11.83 -9.66 -23.00
CA PRO A 216 -11.27 -10.93 -23.46
C PRO A 216 -11.18 -11.00 -24.99
N ASP A 217 -12.08 -10.35 -25.73
CA ASP A 217 -12.09 -10.34 -27.20
C ASP A 217 -10.98 -9.46 -27.80
N ARG A 218 -10.37 -8.61 -26.98
CA ARG A 218 -9.24 -7.73 -27.35
C ARG A 218 -7.97 -8.06 -26.57
N THR A 219 -7.83 -9.32 -26.16
CA THR A 219 -6.64 -9.81 -25.47
C THR A 219 -5.78 -10.65 -26.40
N SER A 220 -4.47 -10.44 -26.36
CA SER A 220 -3.49 -11.25 -27.10
C SER A 220 -2.50 -11.85 -26.13
N TYR A 221 -2.01 -13.07 -26.41
CA TYR A 221 -1.01 -13.74 -25.60
C TYR A 221 0.10 -14.33 -26.48
N VAL A 222 1.29 -14.48 -25.92
CA VAL A 222 2.44 -15.13 -26.56
C VAL A 222 2.86 -16.30 -25.67
N LEU A 223 2.85 -17.52 -26.20
CA LEU A 223 3.15 -18.74 -25.45
C LEU A 223 4.37 -19.46 -26.05
N ASP A 224 5.44 -19.60 -25.25
CA ASP A 224 6.66 -20.34 -25.59
C ASP A 224 7.25 -19.99 -26.98
N PRO A 225 7.59 -18.71 -27.26
CA PRO A 225 8.02 -18.26 -28.58
C PRO A 225 9.33 -18.93 -29.04
N GLU A 226 10.19 -19.34 -28.11
CA GLU A 226 11.46 -20.01 -28.40
C GLU A 226 11.35 -21.55 -28.38
N CYS A 227 10.16 -22.10 -28.14
CA CYS A 227 9.91 -23.56 -28.04
C CYS A 227 10.81 -24.28 -27.02
N ASN A 228 11.26 -23.60 -25.96
CA ASN A 228 12.18 -24.13 -24.96
C ASN A 228 11.51 -24.37 -23.59
N LEU A 229 10.20 -24.15 -23.47
CA LEU A 229 9.40 -24.35 -22.26
C LEU A 229 8.21 -25.30 -22.48
N PRO A 230 8.43 -26.57 -22.90
CA PRO A 230 7.35 -27.49 -23.25
C PRO A 230 6.42 -27.81 -22.07
N ALA A 231 6.96 -27.90 -20.84
CA ALA A 231 6.16 -28.12 -19.64
C ALA A 231 5.21 -26.95 -19.33
N THR A 232 5.69 -25.71 -19.51
CA THR A 232 4.90 -24.50 -19.34
C THR A 232 3.80 -24.43 -20.40
N ARG A 233 4.14 -24.71 -21.66
CA ARG A 233 3.18 -24.76 -22.77
C ARG A 233 2.04 -25.72 -22.47
N THR A 234 2.34 -26.97 -22.14
CA THR A 234 1.31 -27.98 -21.83
C THR A 234 0.42 -27.56 -20.66
N ARG A 235 0.98 -26.92 -19.62
CA ARG A 235 0.21 -26.52 -18.43
C ARG A 235 -0.77 -25.36 -18.70
N ILE A 236 -0.44 -24.46 -19.61
CA ILE A 236 -1.18 -23.20 -19.80
C ILE A 236 -2.03 -23.21 -21.08
N CYS A 237 -1.68 -24.04 -22.07
CA CYS A 237 -2.35 -24.09 -23.37
C CYS A 237 -3.87 -24.29 -23.26
N ASP A 238 -4.31 -25.23 -22.42
CA ASP A 238 -5.73 -25.54 -22.25
C ASP A 238 -6.51 -24.33 -21.71
N THR A 239 -5.94 -23.62 -20.73
CA THR A 239 -6.54 -22.42 -20.15
C THR A 239 -6.71 -21.32 -21.20
N PHE A 240 -5.67 -21.00 -21.95
CA PHE A 240 -5.76 -19.95 -22.98
C PHE A 240 -6.66 -20.35 -24.16
N SER A 241 -6.65 -21.62 -24.55
CA SER A 241 -7.54 -22.14 -25.59
C SER A 241 -9.01 -22.07 -25.18
N SER A 242 -9.31 -22.20 -23.88
CA SER A 242 -10.67 -22.03 -23.35
C SER A 242 -11.13 -20.56 -23.29
N MET A 243 -10.19 -19.63 -23.16
CA MET A 243 -10.46 -18.19 -23.03
C MET A 243 -10.42 -17.43 -24.35
N SER A 244 -9.80 -17.99 -25.39
CA SER A 244 -9.60 -17.33 -26.67
C SER A 244 -10.46 -17.93 -27.77
N THR A 245 -11.00 -17.07 -28.63
CA THR A 245 -11.54 -17.49 -29.94
C THR A 245 -10.33 -17.69 -30.87
N PHE A 246 -9.73 -18.87 -30.81
CA PHE A 246 -8.44 -19.23 -31.41
C PHE A 246 -8.23 -18.69 -32.85
N GLN A 247 -7.31 -17.74 -33.02
CA GLN A 247 -6.69 -17.42 -34.31
C GLN A 247 -5.19 -17.71 -34.20
N GLU A 248 -4.78 -18.89 -34.64
CA GLU A 248 -3.37 -19.27 -34.73
C GLU A 248 -2.71 -18.48 -35.87
N SER A 249 -2.03 -17.39 -35.54
CA SER A 249 -1.13 -16.74 -36.49
C SER A 249 0.22 -17.43 -36.43
N MET A 250 0.50 -18.32 -37.40
CA MET A 250 1.85 -18.81 -37.68
C MET A 250 2.70 -17.63 -38.17
N TRP A 251 3.77 -17.33 -37.44
CA TRP A 251 4.87 -16.47 -37.89
C TRP A 251 6.03 -17.34 -38.37
#